data_AF-A0A2E8A5S1-F1
#
_entry.id   AF-A0A2E8A5S1-F1
#
_cell.length_a   1.000
_cell.length_b   1.000
_cell.length_c   1.000
_cell.angle_alpha   90.00
_cell.angle_beta   90.00
_cell.angle_gamma   90.00
#
_symmetry.space_group_name_H-M   'P 1'
#
loop_
_entity.id
_entity.type
_entity.pdbx_description
1 polymer ?
#
loop_
_entity_poly.entity_id
_entity_poly.type
_entity_poly.pdbx_seq_one_letter_code
_entity_poly.pdbx_strand_id
1 'polypeptide(L)'
;MSSDSDISVEDDLKDLLKRCPPGTFEAALSFRKEKDASKVEEIVLGIIDRHLEPDQRDILRKSDDSLRMYEDLGMDSLTMLEIIMLVEQTLQVSIDNEELRDLRTVGDVKAYLEAKAKGEEPPSRAKTFRIEEIAALMPHREPFLFLESVSLSEDEVVGSYKISGNEYFLEGHFKENPVFPASIMIEALGQLCVFYLLKGKNTSLAEKVDPSTIFFTSCDGVKCRRICKPGDVLKMKVGVTRVRHPLACFKGEIAVNDEKTATAEEIKLAFNYYPVIDGQASTRAEKVVKNGNGRHSEDSHQSNGSDKTESDLTPRFVKYDSGN
;
A
#
# COMPACT_ATOMS: atom_id res chain seq x y z
N MET A 1 38.28 -4.69 29.19
CA MET A 1 38.04 -4.93 27.75
C MET A 1 37.09 -3.90 27.12
N SER A 2 36.48 -2.95 27.86
CA SER A 2 35.63 -1.89 27.28
C SER A 2 36.36 -0.61 26.85
N SER A 3 37.58 -0.36 27.34
CA SER A 3 38.27 0.92 27.12
C SER A 3 38.74 1.12 25.68
N ASP A 4 39.26 0.08 25.02
CA ASP A 4 39.74 0.19 23.63
C ASP A 4 38.58 0.35 22.63
N SER A 5 37.42 -0.26 22.90
CA SER A 5 36.24 -0.08 22.05
C SER A 5 35.61 1.30 22.22
N ASP A 6 35.58 1.85 23.44
CA ASP A 6 35.03 3.19 23.71
C ASP A 6 35.90 4.30 23.10
N ILE A 7 37.23 4.14 23.14
CA ILE A 7 38.18 5.08 22.51
C ILE A 7 38.01 5.06 20.98
N SER A 8 37.85 3.88 20.37
CA SER A 8 37.62 3.77 18.92
C SER A 8 36.33 4.47 18.47
N VAL A 9 35.22 4.32 19.22
CA VAL A 9 33.93 4.96 18.87
C VAL A 9 34.03 6.48 18.97
N GLU A 10 34.70 7.01 19.99
CA GLU A 10 34.88 8.45 20.14
C GLU A 10 35.72 9.05 19.01
N ASP A 11 36.81 8.39 18.63
CA ASP A 11 37.69 8.90 17.58
C ASP A 11 37.05 8.81 16.19
N ASP A 12 36.29 7.75 15.91
CA ASP A 12 35.48 7.62 14.70
C ASP A 12 34.46 8.76 14.58
N LEU A 13 33.69 9.02 15.65
CA LEU A 13 32.68 10.08 15.68
C LEU A 13 33.28 11.48 15.57
N LYS A 14 34.46 11.72 16.16
CA LYS A 14 35.16 13.01 16.05
C LYS A 14 35.52 13.32 14.60
N ASP A 15 36.03 12.34 13.84
CA ASP A 15 36.38 12.59 12.44
C ASP A 15 35.13 12.77 11.56
N LEU A 16 34.11 11.92 11.76
CA LEU A 16 32.85 12.01 11.04
C LEU A 16 32.16 13.36 11.24
N LEU A 17 32.12 13.87 12.48
CA LEU A 17 31.31 15.03 12.87
C LEU A 17 32.10 16.34 13.06
N LYS A 18 33.37 16.40 12.64
CA LYS A 18 34.27 17.56 12.85
C LYS A 18 33.78 18.93 12.34
N ARG A 19 32.76 18.98 11.48
CA ARG A 19 32.17 20.21 10.93
C ARG A 19 30.71 20.41 11.34
N CYS A 20 30.18 19.55 12.20
CA CYS A 20 28.83 19.65 12.71
C CYS A 20 28.77 20.70 13.85
N PRO A 21 27.60 21.30 14.12
CA PRO A 21 27.44 22.24 15.21
C PRO A 21 27.64 21.56 16.58
N PRO A 22 27.93 22.34 17.64
CA PRO A 22 28.04 21.82 19.01
C PRO A 22 26.79 21.04 19.42
N GLY A 23 26.95 19.99 20.23
CA GLY A 23 25.86 19.09 20.65
C GLY A 23 25.73 17.85 19.77
N THR A 24 26.02 17.96 18.46
CA THR A 24 25.89 16.83 17.51
C THR A 24 26.77 15.64 17.91
N PHE A 25 28.02 15.92 18.32
CA PHE A 25 28.97 14.88 18.72
C PHE A 25 28.53 14.19 20.02
N GLU A 26 28.12 14.97 21.02
CA GLU A 26 27.65 14.46 22.30
C GLU A 26 26.38 13.61 22.15
N ALA A 27 25.46 14.05 21.30
CA ALA A 27 24.25 13.32 20.93
C ALA A 27 24.60 11.99 20.24
N ALA A 28 25.50 12.02 19.25
CA ALA A 28 25.96 10.81 18.55
C ALA A 28 26.69 9.83 19.48
N LEU A 29 27.49 10.34 20.41
CA LEU A 29 28.19 9.52 21.40
C LEU A 29 27.22 8.83 22.36
N SER A 30 26.23 9.58 22.88
CA SER A 30 25.15 9.03 23.71
C SER A 30 24.36 7.98 22.95
N PHE A 31 24.00 8.24 21.69
CA PHE A 31 23.34 7.25 20.83
C PHE A 31 24.18 5.98 20.63
N ARG A 32 25.48 6.10 20.33
CA ARG A 32 26.35 4.93 20.09
C ARG A 32 26.57 4.08 21.33
N LYS A 33 26.71 4.70 22.50
CA LYS A 33 26.97 4.01 23.77
C LYS A 33 25.70 3.44 24.40
N GLU A 34 24.62 4.21 24.39
CA GLU A 34 23.40 3.92 25.17
C GLU A 34 22.20 3.54 24.30
N LYS A 35 22.32 3.65 22.97
CA LYS A 35 21.22 3.47 22.02
C LYS A 35 20.02 4.39 22.32
N ASP A 36 20.29 5.58 22.83
CA ASP A 36 19.29 6.59 23.14
C ASP A 36 18.71 7.20 21.86
N ALA A 37 17.61 6.63 21.37
CA ALA A 37 16.91 7.09 20.17
C ALA A 37 16.42 8.55 20.27
N SER A 38 16.28 9.13 21.47
CA SER A 38 15.88 10.53 21.64
C SER A 38 16.91 11.52 21.09
N LYS A 39 18.15 11.06 20.83
CA LYS A 39 19.24 11.85 20.27
C LYS A 39 19.27 11.89 18.74
N VAL A 40 18.47 11.07 18.06
CA VAL A 40 18.49 10.97 16.59
C VAL A 40 18.17 12.32 15.95
N GLU A 41 17.20 13.06 16.47
CA GLU A 41 16.83 14.38 15.94
C GLU A 41 18.02 15.36 15.98
N GLU A 42 18.70 15.46 17.12
CA GLU A 42 19.84 16.36 17.31
C GLU A 42 20.99 15.99 16.35
N ILE A 43 21.24 14.69 16.16
CA ILE A 43 22.26 14.19 15.23
C ILE A 43 21.91 14.56 13.78
N VAL A 44 20.66 14.30 13.36
CA VAL A 44 20.19 14.54 11.99
C VAL A 44 20.24 16.02 11.66
N LEU A 45 19.71 16.88 12.54
CA LEU A 45 19.73 18.32 12.33
C LEU A 45 21.16 18.86 12.30
N GLY A 46 22.05 18.36 13.16
CA GLY A 46 23.46 18.75 13.14
C GLY A 46 24.18 18.36 11.85
N ILE A 47 23.89 17.18 11.30
CA ILE A 47 24.43 16.74 10.02
C ILE A 47 23.86 17.57 8.87
N ILE A 48 22.56 17.88 8.88
CA ILE A 48 21.94 18.75 7.86
C ILE A 48 22.57 20.16 7.92
N ASP A 49 22.68 20.77 9.10
CA ASP A 49 23.22 22.14 9.30
C ASP A 49 24.64 22.30 8.70
N ARG A 50 25.48 21.26 8.83
CA ARG A 50 26.82 21.20 8.24
C ARG A 50 26.84 21.42 6.72
N HIS A 51 25.79 20.98 6.02
CA HIS A 51 25.68 21.03 4.56
C HIS A 51 24.94 22.28 4.07
N LEU A 52 24.47 23.14 4.98
CA LEU A 52 23.71 24.34 4.65
C LEU A 52 24.59 25.61 4.63
N GLU A 53 24.25 26.51 3.72
CA GLU A 53 24.69 27.90 3.69
C GLU A 53 24.00 28.74 4.79
N PRO A 54 24.55 29.90 5.18
CA PRO A 54 24.05 30.68 6.32
C PRO A 54 22.55 31.04 6.26
N ASP A 55 22.04 31.38 5.08
CA ASP A 55 20.63 31.70 4.84
C ASP A 55 19.72 30.46 4.94
N GLN A 56 20.18 29.31 4.45
CA GLN A 56 19.46 28.04 4.57
C GLN A 56 19.40 27.55 6.02
N ARG A 57 20.44 27.79 6.84
CA ARG A 57 20.42 27.47 8.28
C ARG A 57 19.33 28.24 9.03
N ASP A 58 19.10 29.50 8.65
CA ASP A 58 18.01 30.30 9.23
C ASP A 58 16.63 29.75 8.86
N ILE A 59 16.48 29.18 7.66
CA ILE A 59 15.26 28.49 7.22
C ILE A 59 15.06 27.23 8.07
N LEU A 60 16.08 26.37 8.18
CA LEU A 60 16.01 25.13 8.96
C LEU A 60 15.58 25.38 10.42
N ARG A 61 16.16 26.39 11.08
CA ARG A 61 15.88 26.71 12.49
C ARG A 61 14.46 27.21 12.77
N LYS A 62 13.78 27.76 11.75
CA LYS A 62 12.44 28.38 11.89
C LYS A 62 11.32 27.49 11.37
N SER A 63 11.66 26.37 10.74
CA SER A 63 10.71 25.51 10.06
C SER A 63 10.29 24.32 10.92
N ASP A 64 9.22 23.65 10.50
CA ASP A 64 8.75 22.41 11.10
C ASP A 64 9.15 21.18 10.25
N ASP A 65 8.65 20.01 10.63
CA ASP A 65 8.93 18.73 9.98
C ASP A 65 8.49 18.67 8.51
N SER A 66 7.66 19.61 8.03
CA SER A 66 7.22 19.66 6.63
C SER A 66 8.24 20.27 5.67
N LEU A 67 9.35 20.83 6.19
CA LEU A 67 10.39 21.47 5.39
C LEU A 67 10.97 20.52 4.35
N ARG A 68 10.89 20.90 3.07
CA ARG A 68 11.33 20.07 1.93
C ARG A 68 12.78 20.36 1.60
N MET A 69 13.60 19.31 1.60
CA MET A 69 15.05 19.43 1.44
C MET A 69 15.44 20.03 0.08
N TYR A 70 14.81 19.57 -1.00
CA TYR A 70 15.10 20.06 -2.36
C TYR A 70 14.51 21.44 -2.65
N GLU A 71 13.24 21.65 -2.27
CA GLU A 71 12.49 22.83 -2.70
C GLU A 71 12.72 24.02 -1.78
N ASP A 72 12.82 23.79 -0.47
CA ASP A 72 12.84 24.86 0.53
C ASP A 72 14.28 25.13 1.02
N LEU A 73 15.13 24.11 1.07
CA LEU A 73 16.57 24.25 1.37
C LEU A 73 17.45 24.28 0.11
N GLY A 74 16.89 24.07 -1.09
CA GLY A 74 17.68 24.12 -2.33
C GLY A 74 18.77 23.05 -2.43
N MET A 75 18.64 21.95 -1.68
CA MET A 75 19.61 20.87 -1.71
C MET A 75 19.58 20.14 -3.04
N ASP A 76 20.76 19.79 -3.56
CA ASP A 76 20.86 18.91 -4.71
C ASP A 76 20.93 17.43 -4.30
N SER A 77 20.83 16.54 -5.28
CA SER A 77 20.85 15.09 -5.03
C SER A 77 22.19 14.59 -4.49
N LEU A 78 23.29 15.28 -4.76
CA LEU A 78 24.61 14.91 -4.24
C LEU A 78 24.69 15.22 -2.75
N THR A 79 24.27 16.43 -2.36
CA THR A 79 24.21 16.89 -0.97
C THR A 79 23.32 15.98 -0.14
N MET A 80 22.16 15.59 -0.68
CA MET A 80 21.27 14.63 -0.03
C MET A 80 21.95 13.27 0.19
N LEU A 81 22.67 12.73 -0.79
CA LEU A 81 23.41 11.47 -0.62
C LEU A 81 24.51 11.59 0.43
N GLU A 82 25.24 12.71 0.48
CA GLU A 82 26.28 12.93 1.49
C GLU A 82 25.70 12.98 2.91
N ILE A 83 24.58 13.69 3.10
CA ILE A 83 23.86 13.75 4.38
C ILE A 83 23.46 12.34 4.82
N ILE A 84 22.84 11.59 3.92
CA ILE A 84 22.37 10.23 4.18
C ILE A 84 23.53 9.31 4.55
N MET A 85 24.62 9.31 3.78
CA MET A 85 25.79 8.48 4.06
C MET A 85 26.41 8.83 5.42
N LEU A 86 26.51 10.12 5.75
CA LEU A 86 27.06 10.55 7.03
C LEU A 86 26.14 10.14 8.20
N VAL A 87 24.83 10.22 8.02
CA VAL A 87 23.84 9.73 8.98
C VAL A 87 23.96 8.22 9.17
N GLU A 88 24.00 7.42 8.10
CA GLU A 88 24.16 5.96 8.15
C GLU A 88 25.40 5.57 8.92
N GLN A 89 26.53 6.20 8.59
CA GLN A 89 27.80 6.01 9.30
C GLN A 89 27.68 6.42 10.76
N THR A 90 27.06 7.55 11.07
CA THR A 90 26.93 8.06 12.44
C THR A 90 26.02 7.18 13.30
N LEU A 91 24.91 6.68 12.75
CA LEU A 91 23.93 5.87 13.48
C LEU A 91 24.15 4.35 13.36
N GLN A 92 25.08 3.89 12.51
CA GLN A 92 25.25 2.47 12.16
C GLN A 92 23.96 1.83 11.68
N VAL A 93 23.24 2.53 10.82
CA VAL A 93 22.02 2.04 10.15
C VAL A 93 22.28 1.92 8.65
N SER A 94 21.45 1.14 7.97
CA SER A 94 21.47 1.03 6.51
C SER A 94 20.09 1.40 5.96
N ILE A 95 20.09 2.15 4.87
CA ILE A 95 18.93 2.68 4.17
C ILE A 95 18.95 2.16 2.74
N ASP A 96 17.86 1.55 2.29
CA ASP A 96 17.78 1.05 0.93
C ASP A 96 17.55 2.21 -0.07
N ASN A 97 18.11 2.08 -1.28
CA ASN A 97 17.97 3.10 -2.32
C ASN A 97 16.53 3.42 -2.71
N GLU A 98 15.60 2.46 -2.58
CA GLU A 98 14.18 2.72 -2.80
C GLU A 98 13.58 3.60 -1.71
N GLU A 99 14.02 3.43 -0.47
CA GLU A 99 13.53 4.16 0.71
C GLU A 99 14.05 5.60 0.71
N LEU A 100 15.25 5.84 0.16
CA LEU A 100 15.79 7.20 -0.03
C LEU A 100 14.91 8.09 -0.91
N ARG A 101 14.17 7.50 -1.86
CA ARG A 101 13.26 8.27 -2.74
C ARG A 101 12.07 8.85 -1.98
N ASP A 102 11.76 8.28 -0.83
CA ASP A 102 10.61 8.65 -0.01
C ASP A 102 10.96 9.70 1.05
N LEU A 103 12.25 9.94 1.31
CA LEU A 103 12.77 10.96 2.23
C LEU A 103 12.82 12.35 1.57
N ARG A 104 11.70 13.09 1.60
CA ARG A 104 11.60 14.41 0.95
C ARG A 104 11.69 15.59 1.92
N THR A 105 11.22 15.38 3.14
CA THR A 105 11.18 16.39 4.19
C THR A 105 12.15 16.07 5.31
N VAL A 106 12.49 17.08 6.13
CA VAL A 106 13.25 16.87 7.37
C VAL A 106 12.52 15.89 8.29
N GLY A 107 11.20 15.98 8.37
CA GLY A 107 10.35 15.06 9.12
C GLY A 107 10.45 13.61 8.63
N ASP A 108 10.45 13.38 7.31
CA ASP A 108 10.61 12.05 6.73
C ASP A 108 11.93 11.41 7.19
N VAL A 109 13.03 12.18 7.12
CA VAL A 109 14.36 11.73 7.54
C VAL A 109 14.39 11.43 9.04
N LYS A 110 13.85 12.32 9.88
CA LYS A 110 13.76 12.15 11.33
C LYS A 110 12.99 10.86 11.70
N ALA A 111 11.77 10.73 11.21
CA ALA A 111 10.89 9.61 11.52
C ALA A 111 11.46 8.28 11.04
N TYR A 112 12.05 8.26 9.84
CA TYR A 112 12.69 7.07 9.29
C TYR A 112 13.85 6.60 10.17
N LEU A 113 14.75 7.51 10.56
CA LEU A 113 15.95 7.18 11.31
C LEU A 113 15.65 6.83 12.76
N GLU A 114 14.67 7.48 13.37
CA GLU A 114 14.22 7.16 14.72
C GLU A 114 13.67 5.72 14.79
N ALA A 115 12.89 5.32 13.78
CA ALA A 115 12.42 3.94 13.66
C ALA A 115 13.57 2.94 13.51
N LYS A 116 14.53 3.19 12.59
CA LYS A 116 15.72 2.33 12.46
C LYS A 116 16.54 2.25 13.74
N ALA A 117 16.71 3.37 14.44
CA ALA A 117 17.42 3.47 15.71
C ALA A 117 16.77 2.60 16.82
N LYS A 118 15.44 2.52 16.81
CA LYS A 118 14.65 1.66 17.71
C LYS A 118 14.59 0.20 17.27
N GLY A 119 15.08 -0.13 16.07
CA GLY A 119 14.93 -1.45 15.45
C GLY A 119 13.53 -1.72 14.91
N GLU A 120 12.74 -0.67 14.68
CA GLU A 120 11.40 -0.72 14.11
C GLU A 120 11.45 -0.58 12.58
N GLU A 121 10.40 -1.03 11.89
CA GLU A 121 10.27 -0.81 10.45
C GLU A 121 9.96 0.68 10.20
N PRO A 122 10.74 1.38 9.36
CA PRO A 122 10.52 2.80 9.12
C PRO A 122 9.16 3.08 8.48
N PRO A 123 8.55 4.25 8.77
CA PRO A 123 7.34 4.65 8.08
C PRO A 123 7.58 4.73 6.58
N SER A 124 6.93 3.83 5.83
CA SER A 124 6.87 3.90 4.37
C SER A 124 5.99 5.07 3.98
N ARG A 125 6.51 6.00 3.18
CA ARG A 125 5.65 6.99 2.53
C ARG A 125 4.68 6.28 1.60
N ALA A 126 3.49 6.84 1.46
CA ALA A 126 2.50 6.29 0.55
C ALA A 126 3.02 6.35 -0.90
N LYS A 127 3.25 5.18 -1.51
CA LYS A 127 3.68 5.08 -2.91
C LYS A 127 2.54 5.52 -3.81
N THR A 128 2.81 6.45 -4.73
CA THR A 128 1.79 6.99 -5.63
C THR A 128 1.93 6.38 -7.03
N PHE A 129 0.79 5.93 -7.58
CA PHE A 129 0.65 5.26 -8.87
C PHE A 129 -0.23 6.10 -9.78
N ARG A 130 0.18 6.24 -11.04
CA ARG A 130 -0.58 6.94 -12.10
C ARG A 130 -1.43 5.98 -12.91
N ILE A 131 -2.34 6.53 -13.72
CA ILE A 131 -3.30 5.76 -14.53
C ILE A 131 -2.64 4.67 -15.37
N GLU A 132 -1.44 4.88 -15.92
CA GLU A 132 -0.75 3.87 -16.73
C GLU A 132 -0.34 2.65 -15.90
N GLU A 133 0.15 2.88 -14.67
CA GLU A 133 0.53 1.82 -13.74
C GLU A 133 -0.71 1.10 -13.18
N ILE A 134 -1.76 1.87 -12.89
CA ILE A 134 -3.05 1.34 -12.43
C ILE A 134 -3.67 0.45 -13.52
N ALA A 135 -3.74 0.93 -14.76
CA ALA A 135 -4.34 0.18 -15.87
C ALA A 135 -3.53 -1.08 -16.25
N ALA A 136 -2.21 -1.06 -16.08
CA ALA A 136 -1.36 -2.24 -16.29
C ALA A 136 -1.55 -3.32 -15.19
N LEU A 137 -1.94 -2.90 -13.99
CA LEU A 137 -2.12 -3.77 -12.83
C LEU A 137 -3.54 -4.33 -12.72
N MET A 138 -4.54 -3.47 -12.88
CA MET A 138 -5.92 -3.75 -12.52
C MET A 138 -6.57 -4.71 -13.51
N PRO A 139 -7.45 -5.64 -13.06
CA PRO A 139 -8.24 -6.46 -13.97
C PRO A 139 -9.38 -5.68 -14.64
N HIS A 140 -9.73 -4.51 -14.08
CA HIS A 140 -10.71 -3.57 -14.62
C HIS A 140 -10.08 -2.73 -15.73
N ARG A 141 -10.89 -2.36 -16.72
CA ARG A 141 -10.49 -1.48 -17.83
C ARG A 141 -11.63 -0.52 -18.17
N GLU A 142 -11.31 0.50 -18.95
CA GLU A 142 -12.32 1.36 -19.57
C GLU A 142 -13.40 0.54 -20.30
N PRO A 143 -14.70 0.91 -20.20
CA PRO A 143 -15.24 2.10 -19.52
C PRO A 143 -15.68 1.86 -18.05
N PHE A 144 -15.06 0.91 -17.34
CA PHE A 144 -15.45 0.51 -15.98
C PHE A 144 -14.27 0.51 -15.00
N LEU A 145 -13.25 1.32 -15.27
CA LEU A 145 -12.15 1.61 -14.34
C LEU A 145 -12.37 3.00 -13.75
N PHE A 146 -12.52 3.09 -12.43
CA PHE A 146 -12.87 4.32 -11.72
C PHE A 146 -11.73 4.79 -10.82
N LEU A 147 -10.49 4.66 -11.28
CA LEU A 147 -9.26 5.08 -10.59
C LEU A 147 -8.33 5.82 -11.57
N GLU A 148 -7.93 7.04 -11.24
CA GLU A 148 -6.98 7.84 -12.04
C GLU A 148 -5.61 7.97 -11.35
N SER A 149 -5.60 8.08 -10.03
CA SER A 149 -4.38 8.01 -9.23
C SER A 149 -4.64 7.29 -7.92
N VAL A 150 -3.64 6.57 -7.42
CA VAL A 150 -3.70 5.82 -6.17
C VAL A 150 -2.44 6.08 -5.35
N SER A 151 -2.60 6.35 -4.05
CA SER A 151 -1.54 6.41 -3.07
C SER A 151 -1.72 5.26 -2.07
N LEU A 152 -0.68 4.47 -1.86
CA LEU A 152 -0.71 3.25 -1.06
C LEU A 152 0.29 3.35 0.09
N SER A 153 -0.23 3.32 1.32
CA SER A 153 0.55 3.09 2.54
C SER A 153 0.33 1.65 3.03
N GLU A 154 0.82 1.30 4.23
CA GLU A 154 0.74 -0.06 4.78
C GLU A 154 -0.71 -0.55 4.96
N ASP A 155 -1.55 0.26 5.62
CA ASP A 155 -2.92 -0.12 5.97
C ASP A 155 -4.00 0.75 5.29
N GLU A 156 -3.58 1.71 4.46
CA GLU A 156 -4.48 2.67 3.84
C GLU A 156 -4.16 2.91 2.37
N VAL A 157 -5.21 2.96 1.56
CA VAL A 157 -5.17 3.30 0.14
C VAL A 157 -6.05 4.50 -0.12
N VAL A 158 -5.49 5.52 -0.76
CA VAL A 158 -6.21 6.71 -1.18
C VAL A 158 -6.24 6.75 -2.71
N GLY A 159 -7.43 6.87 -3.29
CA GLY A 159 -7.63 6.95 -4.73
C GLY A 159 -8.28 8.25 -5.14
N SER A 160 -8.18 8.61 -6.41
CA SER A 160 -9.00 9.67 -7.00
C SER A 160 -9.60 9.28 -8.33
N TYR A 161 -10.75 9.86 -8.64
CA TYR A 161 -11.41 9.75 -9.92
C TYR A 161 -12.19 11.02 -10.23
N LYS A 162 -11.90 11.64 -11.37
CA LYS A 162 -12.66 12.78 -11.88
C LYS A 162 -13.84 12.31 -12.71
N ILE A 163 -15.03 12.76 -12.35
CA ILE A 163 -16.23 12.55 -13.16
C ILE A 163 -16.15 13.48 -14.37
N SER A 164 -15.87 12.94 -15.55
CA SER A 164 -15.64 13.71 -16.76
C SER A 164 -16.93 14.25 -17.37
N GLY A 165 -18.04 13.52 -17.22
CA GLY A 165 -19.28 13.76 -17.96
C GLY A 165 -19.41 12.93 -19.24
N ASN A 166 -18.35 12.23 -19.65
CA ASN A 166 -18.32 11.37 -20.84
C ASN A 166 -18.60 9.90 -20.50
N GLU A 167 -18.78 9.55 -19.23
CA GLU A 167 -19.09 8.18 -18.82
C GLU A 167 -20.44 7.76 -19.40
N TYR A 168 -20.46 6.63 -20.12
CA TYR A 168 -21.64 6.19 -20.90
C TYR A 168 -22.94 6.11 -20.07
N PHE A 169 -22.86 5.80 -18.78
CA PHE A 169 -24.03 5.69 -17.91
C PHE A 169 -24.64 7.05 -17.54
N LEU A 170 -23.92 8.16 -17.70
CA LEU A 170 -24.46 9.51 -17.40
C LEU A 170 -25.48 9.97 -18.45
N GLU A 171 -25.46 9.41 -19.65
CA GLU A 171 -26.51 9.62 -20.67
C GLU A 171 -27.88 9.14 -20.16
N GLY A 172 -27.88 8.07 -19.36
CA GLY A 172 -29.08 7.45 -18.79
C GLY A 172 -29.37 7.80 -17.33
N HIS A 173 -28.39 8.32 -16.58
CA HIS A 173 -28.49 8.59 -15.16
C HIS A 173 -28.11 10.05 -14.84
N PHE A 174 -28.99 11.01 -15.07
CA PHE A 174 -30.32 10.91 -15.68
C PHE A 174 -30.40 11.81 -16.91
N LYS A 175 -31.34 11.52 -17.82
CA LYS A 175 -31.58 12.38 -18.99
C LYS A 175 -31.76 13.84 -18.56
N GLU A 176 -31.00 14.76 -19.19
CA GLU A 176 -30.92 16.20 -18.87
C GLU A 176 -30.45 16.56 -17.45
N ASN A 177 -30.07 15.60 -16.61
CA ASN A 177 -29.55 15.83 -15.27
C ASN A 177 -28.55 14.71 -14.91
N PRO A 178 -27.34 14.73 -15.49
CA PRO A 178 -26.33 13.72 -15.23
C PRO A 178 -25.92 13.73 -13.76
N VAL A 179 -25.98 12.56 -13.15
CA VAL A 179 -25.66 12.28 -11.74
C VAL A 179 -24.82 11.02 -11.71
N PHE A 180 -23.68 11.06 -11.03
CA PHE A 180 -22.85 9.87 -10.88
C PHE A 180 -23.56 8.84 -9.97
N PRO A 181 -23.81 7.61 -10.43
CA PRO A 181 -24.57 6.64 -9.65
C PRO A 181 -23.89 6.28 -8.32
N ALA A 182 -24.68 6.18 -7.25
CA ALA A 182 -24.19 5.75 -5.94
C ALA A 182 -23.63 4.32 -5.95
N SER A 183 -24.17 3.44 -6.78
CA SER A 183 -23.62 2.09 -6.99
C SER A 183 -22.20 2.13 -7.57
N ILE A 184 -21.92 3.06 -8.48
CA ILE A 184 -20.59 3.19 -9.09
C ILE A 184 -19.60 3.84 -8.11
N MET A 185 -20.06 4.70 -7.20
CA MET A 185 -19.22 5.16 -6.09
C MET A 185 -18.74 3.99 -5.20
N ILE A 186 -19.62 3.04 -4.90
CA ILE A 186 -19.27 1.83 -4.11
C ILE A 186 -18.32 0.93 -4.91
N GLU A 187 -18.56 0.78 -6.21
CA GLU A 187 -17.67 0.05 -7.12
C GLU A 187 -16.26 0.66 -7.14
N ALA A 188 -16.14 1.99 -7.21
CA ALA A 188 -14.85 2.68 -7.19
C ALA A 188 -14.07 2.41 -5.87
N LEU A 189 -14.76 2.38 -4.73
CA LEU A 189 -14.16 1.91 -3.47
C LEU A 189 -13.74 0.44 -3.54
N GLY A 190 -14.55 -0.42 -4.17
CA GLY A 190 -14.23 -1.82 -4.43
C GLY A 190 -12.95 -1.99 -5.26
N GLN A 191 -12.80 -1.21 -6.33
CA GLN A 191 -11.61 -1.21 -7.16
C GLN A 191 -10.37 -0.75 -6.38
N LEU A 192 -10.52 0.23 -5.49
CA LEU A 192 -9.44 0.64 -4.60
C LEU A 192 -9.04 -0.48 -3.61
N CYS A 193 -10.00 -1.27 -3.12
CA CYS A 193 -9.74 -2.47 -2.33
C CYS A 193 -9.02 -3.56 -3.15
N VAL A 194 -9.40 -3.75 -4.42
CA VAL A 194 -8.72 -4.67 -5.35
C VAL A 194 -7.27 -4.22 -5.56
N PHE A 195 -7.04 -2.92 -5.75
CA PHE A 195 -5.69 -2.37 -5.87
C PHE A 195 -4.83 -2.73 -4.64
N TYR A 196 -5.38 -2.59 -3.42
CA TYR A 196 -4.69 -3.02 -2.20
C TYR A 196 -4.29 -4.49 -2.25
N LEU A 197 -5.21 -5.40 -2.64
CA LEU A 197 -4.88 -6.84 -2.69
C LEU A 197 -3.77 -7.18 -3.69
N LEU A 198 -3.61 -6.37 -4.74
CA LEU A 198 -2.61 -6.60 -5.79
C LEU A 198 -1.25 -5.94 -5.52
N LYS A 199 -1.21 -4.86 -4.72
CA LYS A 199 0.02 -4.07 -4.48
C LYS A 199 0.38 -3.85 -3.01
N GLY A 200 -0.58 -3.94 -2.12
CA GLY A 200 -0.39 -3.82 -0.68
C GLY A 200 0.56 -4.87 -0.15
N LYS A 201 1.30 -4.52 0.91
CA LYS A 201 2.09 -5.46 1.68
C LYS A 201 1.29 -5.83 2.91
N ASN A 202 0.95 -7.10 3.05
CA ASN A 202 0.31 -7.61 4.27
C ASN A 202 0.84 -9.02 4.53
N THR A 203 1.25 -9.31 5.77
CA THR A 203 1.81 -10.62 6.15
C THR A 203 0.86 -11.79 5.92
N SER A 204 -0.46 -11.53 5.86
CA SER A 204 -1.47 -12.54 5.57
C SER A 204 -1.65 -12.82 4.07
N LEU A 205 -0.97 -12.07 3.18
CA LEU A 205 -0.89 -12.31 1.74
C LEU A 205 0.43 -13.03 1.42
N ALA A 206 0.50 -14.32 1.76
CA ALA A 206 1.71 -15.13 1.59
C ALA A 206 2.15 -15.32 0.13
N GLU A 207 1.22 -15.21 -0.82
CA GLU A 207 1.45 -15.33 -2.26
C GLU A 207 0.81 -14.16 -3.01
N LYS A 208 1.29 -13.90 -4.22
CA LYS A 208 0.66 -12.91 -5.11
C LYS A 208 -0.79 -13.33 -5.36
N VAL A 209 -1.72 -12.39 -5.13
CA VAL A 209 -3.13 -12.59 -5.44
C VAL A 209 -3.32 -12.63 -6.95
N ASP A 210 -4.06 -13.61 -7.47
CA ASP A 210 -4.45 -13.64 -8.87
C ASP A 210 -5.61 -12.63 -9.10
N PRO A 211 -5.41 -11.57 -9.91
CA PRO A 211 -6.45 -10.56 -10.17
C PRO A 211 -7.78 -11.14 -10.68
N SER A 212 -7.74 -12.28 -11.39
CA SER A 212 -8.93 -12.92 -11.98
C SER A 212 -9.80 -13.65 -10.96
N THR A 213 -9.33 -13.75 -9.71
CA THR A 213 -9.98 -14.50 -8.63
C THR A 213 -10.53 -13.59 -7.52
N ILE A 214 -10.54 -12.28 -7.74
CA ILE A 214 -11.02 -11.30 -6.77
C ILE A 214 -12.49 -10.98 -7.05
N PHE A 215 -13.34 -11.19 -6.06
CA PHE A 215 -14.78 -11.00 -6.18
C PHE A 215 -15.33 -10.14 -5.04
N PHE A 216 -16.20 -9.19 -5.39
CA PHE A 216 -16.92 -8.38 -4.42
C PHE A 216 -18.02 -9.22 -3.76
N THR A 217 -17.97 -9.40 -2.44
CA THR A 217 -18.87 -10.33 -1.71
C THR A 217 -19.99 -9.62 -0.96
N SER A 218 -19.69 -8.53 -0.25
CA SER A 218 -20.67 -7.78 0.53
C SER A 218 -20.18 -6.36 0.82
N CYS A 219 -21.13 -5.44 1.01
CA CYS A 219 -20.89 -4.07 1.42
C CYS A 219 -21.95 -3.67 2.45
N ASP A 220 -21.53 -3.31 3.66
CA ASP A 220 -22.40 -3.03 4.79
C ASP A 220 -22.29 -1.56 5.23
N GLY A 221 -23.39 -1.02 5.76
CA GLY A 221 -23.44 0.34 6.34
C GLY A 221 -23.24 1.48 5.33
N VAL A 222 -23.58 1.27 4.05
CA VAL A 222 -23.42 2.29 3.01
C VAL A 222 -24.33 3.50 3.26
N LYS A 223 -23.74 4.70 3.24
CA LYS A 223 -24.46 5.98 3.36
C LYS A 223 -23.92 6.97 2.32
N CYS A 224 -24.73 7.30 1.30
CA CYS A 224 -24.43 8.32 0.31
C CYS A 224 -25.22 9.60 0.65
N ARG A 225 -24.49 10.71 0.87
CA ARG A 225 -25.03 11.97 1.41
C ARG A 225 -25.05 13.10 0.39
N ARG A 226 -24.22 13.01 -0.66
CA ARG A 226 -24.07 14.04 -1.69
C ARG A 226 -24.34 13.46 -3.08
N ILE A 227 -25.03 14.24 -3.91
CA ILE A 227 -25.20 13.98 -5.33
C ILE A 227 -23.94 14.45 -6.05
N CYS A 228 -23.22 13.54 -6.70
CA CYS A 228 -22.03 13.86 -7.48
C CYS A 228 -22.38 14.07 -8.96
N LYS A 229 -21.69 15.01 -9.61
CA LYS A 229 -21.97 15.45 -10.98
C LYS A 229 -20.69 15.55 -11.82
N PRO A 230 -20.80 15.69 -13.16
CA PRO A 230 -19.65 16.02 -14.00
C PRO A 230 -18.86 17.21 -13.46
N GLY A 231 -17.53 17.06 -13.39
CA GLY A 231 -16.60 18.02 -12.82
C GLY A 231 -16.18 17.73 -11.38
N ASP A 232 -16.97 16.96 -10.61
CA ASP A 232 -16.58 16.55 -9.27
C ASP A 232 -15.38 15.59 -9.31
N VAL A 233 -14.47 15.73 -8.34
CA VAL A 233 -13.35 14.80 -8.12
C VAL A 233 -13.65 13.99 -6.87
N LEU A 234 -13.88 12.69 -7.06
CA LEU A 234 -14.05 11.74 -5.98
C LEU A 234 -12.68 11.48 -5.35
N LYS A 235 -12.45 11.97 -4.13
CA LYS A 235 -11.32 11.54 -3.30
C LYS A 235 -11.78 10.36 -2.46
N MET A 236 -11.19 9.20 -2.70
CA MET A 236 -11.58 7.93 -2.08
C MET A 236 -10.52 7.49 -1.10
N LYS A 237 -10.93 6.93 0.03
CA LYS A 237 -10.04 6.39 1.05
C LYS A 237 -10.56 5.05 1.54
N VAL A 238 -9.68 4.07 1.55
CA VAL A 238 -9.94 2.69 1.97
C VAL A 238 -8.93 2.31 3.05
N GLY A 239 -9.43 1.94 4.22
CA GLY A 239 -8.63 1.39 5.32
C GLY A 239 -8.81 -0.12 5.42
N VAL A 240 -7.71 -0.84 5.58
CA VAL A 240 -7.71 -2.29 5.77
C VAL A 240 -8.16 -2.59 7.20
N THR A 241 -9.12 -3.50 7.36
CA THR A 241 -9.57 -3.91 8.70
C THR A 241 -9.16 -5.32 9.05
N ARG A 242 -9.17 -6.22 8.06
CA ARG A 242 -8.75 -7.61 8.23
C ARG A 242 -8.43 -8.23 6.89
N VAL A 243 -7.28 -8.90 6.80
CA VAL A 243 -6.93 -9.77 5.68
C VAL A 243 -6.75 -11.18 6.21
N ARG A 244 -7.58 -12.12 5.75
CA ARG A 244 -7.47 -13.54 6.09
C ARG A 244 -8.10 -14.38 5.00
N HIS A 245 -7.28 -15.13 4.26
CA HIS A 245 -7.74 -15.97 3.17
C HIS A 245 -9.00 -16.80 3.52
N PRO A 246 -10.04 -16.82 2.67
CA PRO A 246 -10.10 -16.20 1.34
C PRO A 246 -10.65 -14.77 1.34
N LEU A 247 -10.78 -14.10 2.49
CA LEU A 247 -11.49 -12.82 2.61
C LEU A 247 -10.59 -11.66 3.04
N ALA A 248 -10.83 -10.49 2.46
CA ALA A 248 -10.29 -9.21 2.92
C ALA A 248 -11.44 -8.23 3.18
N CYS A 249 -11.36 -7.54 4.31
CA CYS A 249 -12.37 -6.64 4.82
C CYS A 249 -11.79 -5.23 4.94
N PHE A 250 -12.54 -4.23 4.51
CA PHE A 250 -12.11 -2.85 4.42
C PHE A 250 -13.18 -1.89 4.92
N LYS A 251 -12.78 -0.67 5.27
CA LYS A 251 -13.67 0.48 5.49
C LYS A 251 -13.43 1.49 4.38
N GLY A 252 -14.49 2.10 3.85
CA GLY A 252 -14.39 3.00 2.70
C GLY A 252 -15.08 4.34 2.95
N GLU A 253 -14.49 5.41 2.42
CA GLU A 253 -15.14 6.73 2.35
C GLU A 253 -14.78 7.47 1.06
N ILE A 254 -15.69 8.35 0.65
CA ILE A 254 -15.52 9.25 -0.49
C ILE A 254 -15.80 10.66 -0.03
N ALA A 255 -14.97 11.61 -0.45
CA ALA A 255 -15.16 13.03 -0.26
C ALA A 255 -15.06 13.78 -1.60
N VAL A 256 -15.77 14.89 -1.71
CA VAL A 256 -15.67 15.86 -2.82
C VAL A 256 -15.52 17.24 -2.19
N ASN A 257 -14.50 18.01 -2.59
CA ASN A 257 -14.18 19.30 -1.97
C ASN A 257 -14.10 19.24 -0.43
N ASP A 258 -13.50 18.16 0.07
CA ASP A 258 -13.30 17.85 1.49
C ASP A 258 -14.61 17.68 2.31
N GLU A 259 -15.76 17.60 1.63
CA GLU A 259 -17.04 17.22 2.21
C GLU A 259 -17.27 15.71 2.06
N LYS A 260 -17.66 15.04 3.14
CA LYS A 260 -17.96 13.60 3.15
C LYS A 260 -19.20 13.27 2.29
N THR A 261 -18.95 12.63 1.16
CA THR A 261 -19.93 12.25 0.13
C THR A 261 -20.55 10.88 0.37
N ALA A 262 -19.72 9.86 0.61
CA ALA A 262 -20.17 8.49 0.81
C ALA A 262 -19.31 7.77 1.85
N THR A 263 -19.88 6.79 2.54
CA THR A 263 -19.18 5.91 3.48
C THR A 263 -19.69 4.49 3.34
N ALA A 264 -18.81 3.50 3.52
CA ALA A 264 -19.13 2.09 3.72
C ALA A 264 -18.46 1.61 5.01
N GLU A 265 -19.24 1.06 5.94
CA GLU A 265 -18.74 0.58 7.24
C GLU A 265 -17.95 -0.72 7.09
N GLU A 266 -18.28 -1.53 6.09
CA GLU A 266 -17.50 -2.71 5.71
C GLU A 266 -17.63 -3.01 4.21
N ILE A 267 -16.52 -3.25 3.52
CA ILE A 267 -16.43 -3.78 2.16
C ILE A 267 -15.68 -5.10 2.24
N LYS A 268 -16.24 -6.20 1.71
CA LYS A 268 -15.58 -7.51 1.72
C LYS A 268 -15.30 -8.01 0.31
N LEU A 269 -14.04 -8.35 0.05
CA LEU A 269 -13.60 -9.04 -1.15
C LEU A 269 -13.20 -10.48 -0.82
N ALA A 270 -13.59 -11.42 -1.67
CA ALA A 270 -12.97 -12.75 -1.73
C ALA A 270 -11.80 -12.71 -2.71
N PHE A 271 -10.72 -13.44 -2.45
CA PHE A 271 -9.54 -13.50 -3.30
C PHE A 271 -8.94 -14.92 -3.33
N ASN A 272 -8.19 -15.26 -4.39
CA ASN A 272 -7.64 -16.60 -4.66
C ASN A 272 -8.72 -17.69 -4.60
N TYR A 273 -9.89 -17.33 -5.11
CA TYR A 273 -11.12 -18.05 -4.90
C TYR A 273 -11.96 -18.10 -6.18
N TYR A 274 -12.43 -19.29 -6.60
CA TYR A 274 -13.36 -19.41 -7.74
C TYR A 274 -14.78 -19.73 -7.25
N PRO A 275 -15.80 -18.96 -7.66
CA PRO A 275 -17.18 -19.32 -7.35
C PRO A 275 -17.51 -20.67 -7.95
N VAL A 276 -18.08 -21.57 -7.14
CA VAL A 276 -18.74 -22.76 -7.68
C VAL A 276 -20.00 -22.27 -8.37
N ILE A 277 -19.99 -22.24 -9.70
CA ILE A 277 -21.17 -21.92 -10.49
C ILE A 277 -22.13 -23.10 -10.37
N ASP A 278 -23.22 -22.92 -9.62
CA ASP A 278 -24.30 -23.90 -9.54
C ASP A 278 -24.73 -24.30 -10.97
N GLY A 279 -24.51 -25.57 -11.34
CA GLY A 279 -24.86 -26.11 -12.66
C GLY A 279 -23.71 -26.43 -13.61
N GLN A 280 -22.45 -26.14 -13.27
CA GLN A 280 -21.30 -26.74 -13.96
C GLN A 280 -20.78 -27.93 -13.18
N ALA A 281 -21.29 -29.13 -13.50
CA ALA A 281 -20.58 -30.35 -13.18
C ALA A 281 -19.15 -30.25 -13.74
N SER A 282 -18.16 -30.34 -12.85
CA SER A 282 -16.80 -30.81 -13.07
C SER A 282 -16.46 -31.14 -14.54
N THR A 283 -16.00 -30.16 -15.31
CA THR A 283 -15.48 -30.40 -16.68
C THR A 283 -14.10 -29.78 -16.93
N ARG A 284 -13.44 -29.23 -15.90
CA ARG A 284 -12.06 -28.73 -16.01
C ARG A 284 -11.01 -29.52 -15.22
N ALA A 285 -11.43 -30.50 -14.39
CA ALA A 285 -10.51 -31.31 -13.58
C ALA A 285 -9.99 -32.58 -14.28
N GLU A 286 -10.51 -32.99 -15.45
CA GLU A 286 -10.19 -34.31 -16.02
C GLU A 286 -9.28 -34.33 -17.27
N LYS A 287 -8.72 -33.19 -17.72
CA LYS A 287 -7.87 -33.19 -18.92
C LYS A 287 -6.36 -33.40 -18.68
N VAL A 288 -5.93 -33.73 -17.46
CA VAL A 288 -4.51 -33.95 -17.15
C VAL A 288 -4.25 -35.31 -16.48
N VAL A 289 -4.90 -36.40 -16.91
CA VAL A 289 -4.30 -37.74 -16.79
C VAL A 289 -4.88 -38.63 -17.90
N LYS A 290 -4.14 -38.86 -18.99
CA LYS A 290 -4.19 -40.11 -19.77
C LYS A 290 -2.92 -40.25 -20.58
N ASN A 291 -1.91 -40.85 -19.96
CA ASN A 291 -0.85 -41.57 -20.67
C ASN A 291 -0.73 -42.94 -20.00
N GLY A 292 -1.16 -43.99 -20.70
CA GLY A 292 -1.13 -45.36 -20.18
C GLY A 292 -2.03 -46.31 -20.96
N ASN A 293 -1.41 -47.13 -21.81
CA ASN A 293 -2.00 -48.23 -22.59
C ASN A 293 -2.87 -49.20 -21.76
N GLY A 294 -3.98 -49.68 -22.34
CA GLY A 294 -4.69 -50.87 -21.86
C GLY A 294 -6.01 -51.13 -22.59
N ARG A 295 -6.19 -52.36 -23.08
CA ARG A 295 -7.24 -52.84 -24.01
C ARG A 295 -8.65 -53.01 -23.40
N HIS A 296 -9.66 -52.90 -24.29
CA HIS A 296 -10.99 -53.54 -24.37
C HIS A 296 -11.70 -54.04 -23.09
N SER A 297 -12.95 -53.61 -22.87
CA SER A 297 -14.18 -54.39 -23.15
C SER A 297 -15.45 -53.59 -22.76
N GLU A 298 -16.52 -53.79 -23.53
CA GLU A 298 -17.88 -53.32 -23.30
C GLU A 298 -18.51 -54.08 -22.11
N ASP A 299 -19.32 -53.40 -21.29
CA ASP A 299 -20.68 -53.90 -21.01
C ASP A 299 -21.53 -52.90 -20.21
N SER A 300 -22.80 -52.85 -20.62
CA SER A 300 -23.92 -52.12 -20.04
C SER A 300 -24.35 -52.68 -18.68
N HIS A 301 -24.77 -51.82 -17.74
CA HIS A 301 -26.05 -52.00 -17.02
C HIS A 301 -26.37 -50.78 -16.13
N GLN A 302 -27.57 -50.24 -16.32
CA GLN A 302 -28.25 -49.34 -15.39
C GLN A 302 -28.73 -50.13 -14.17
N SER A 303 -28.54 -49.59 -12.95
CA SER A 303 -29.42 -49.89 -11.82
C SER A 303 -29.59 -48.65 -10.94
N ASN A 304 -30.84 -48.19 -10.83
CA ASN A 304 -31.31 -47.20 -9.88
C ASN A 304 -31.14 -47.72 -8.45
N GLY A 305 -30.47 -46.95 -7.59
CA GLY A 305 -30.39 -47.16 -6.15
C GLY A 305 -30.39 -45.81 -5.44
N SER A 306 -31.52 -45.44 -4.88
CA SER A 306 -31.70 -44.30 -4.00
C SER A 306 -31.11 -44.60 -2.62
N ASP A 307 -29.95 -44.04 -2.32
CA ASP A 307 -29.48 -43.87 -0.95
C ASP A 307 -29.12 -42.39 -0.76
N LYS A 308 -29.94 -41.70 0.03
CA LYS A 308 -29.66 -40.33 0.50
C LYS A 308 -28.72 -40.44 1.69
N THR A 309 -27.43 -40.22 1.48
CA THR A 309 -26.47 -39.92 2.52
C THR A 309 -26.27 -38.41 2.64
N GLU A 310 -26.41 -37.88 3.86
CA GLU A 310 -26.02 -36.53 4.24
C GLU A 310 -24.49 -36.33 4.09
N SER A 311 -23.99 -36.01 2.89
CA SER A 311 -22.63 -35.47 2.74
C SER A 311 -22.32 -34.80 1.41
N ASP A 312 -23.32 -34.35 0.64
CA ASP A 312 -23.09 -33.80 -0.72
C ASP A 312 -23.45 -32.31 -0.83
N LEU A 313 -23.17 -31.54 0.24
CA LEU A 313 -23.04 -30.10 0.07
C LEU A 313 -21.70 -29.86 -0.63
N THR A 314 -21.74 -29.74 -1.96
CA THR A 314 -20.65 -29.12 -2.71
C THR A 314 -20.30 -27.83 -1.98
N PRO A 315 -19.04 -27.66 -1.53
CA PRO A 315 -18.69 -26.40 -0.90
C PRO A 315 -18.93 -25.31 -1.94
N ARG A 316 -19.79 -24.32 -1.63
CA ARG A 316 -19.89 -23.06 -2.41
C ARG A 316 -18.51 -22.44 -2.73
N PHE A 317 -17.57 -22.84 -1.84
CA PHE A 317 -16.19 -22.57 -1.48
C PHE A 317 -14.99 -23.45 -2.04
N VAL A 318 -14.44 -23.41 -3.28
CA VAL A 318 -13.19 -24.15 -3.66
C VAL A 318 -11.93 -23.26 -3.69
N LYS A 319 -10.88 -23.64 -2.93
CA LYS A 319 -9.58 -22.96 -2.88
C LYS A 319 -8.84 -23.06 -4.21
N TYR A 320 -8.20 -21.98 -4.67
CA TYR A 320 -7.27 -22.03 -5.80
C TYR A 320 -6.02 -22.86 -5.43
N ASP A 321 -5.68 -23.84 -6.28
CA ASP A 321 -4.46 -24.61 -6.18
C ASP A 321 -3.62 -24.31 -7.43
N SER A 322 -2.45 -23.71 -7.26
CA SER A 322 -1.57 -23.26 -8.35
C SER A 322 -0.79 -24.41 -9.02
N GLY A 323 -1.14 -25.66 -8.73
CA GLY A 323 -0.46 -26.87 -9.19
C GLY A 323 -0.84 -27.32 -10.61
N ASN A 324 -0.29 -26.65 -11.63
CA ASN A 324 0.40 -27.20 -12.81
C ASN A 324 0.59 -26.12 -13.89
#